data_AF-A0A7W7PW15-F1
#
_entry.id   AF-A0A7W7PW15-F1
#
_cell.length_a   1.000
_cell.length_b   1.000
_cell.length_c   1.000
_cell.angle_alpha   90.00
_cell.angle_beta   90.00
_cell.angle_gamma   90.00
#
_symmetry.space_group_name_H-M   'P 1'
#
loop_
_entity.id
_entity.type
_entity.pdbx_description
1 polymer ?
#
loop_
_entity_poly.entity_id
_entity_poly.type
_entity_poly.pdbx_seq_one_letter_code
_entity_poly.pdbx_strand_id
1 'polypeptide(L)'
;MPATAVKCVEESIEVAVPVRTAYNQWTQLKTFPRFMSAVKQVEQLRPNLTRWVVGAGPVRHEFMAEIVEQRPDALVAWRGLDRRIGHRGEVSFRELAPDRTEIVLRMRFESHGTKGRLLTRAGASPRAVRAELGRFKEFIEGLGQECGAWRGTIHNGQVQPSEPSPPRSRVAGWPVG
;
A
#
# COMPACT_ATOMS: atom_id res chain seq x y z
N MET A 1 -16.85 -9.09 -28.60
CA MET A 1 -15.71 -9.03 -27.65
C MET A 1 -16.24 -8.64 -26.27
N PRO A 2 -15.83 -9.28 -25.16
CA PRO A 2 -16.34 -8.88 -23.85
C PRO A 2 -15.83 -7.46 -23.52
N ALA A 3 -16.75 -6.55 -23.21
CA ALA A 3 -16.42 -5.16 -22.91
C ALA A 3 -15.48 -5.04 -21.70
N THR A 4 -14.36 -4.34 -21.86
CA THR A 4 -13.46 -3.95 -20.77
C THR A 4 -14.08 -2.81 -19.98
N ALA A 5 -14.02 -2.85 -18.65
CA ALA A 5 -14.43 -1.75 -17.79
C ALA A 5 -13.23 -1.19 -17.03
N VAL A 6 -13.04 0.13 -17.13
CA VAL A 6 -12.00 0.88 -16.42
C VAL A 6 -12.61 1.61 -15.24
N LYS A 7 -11.95 1.59 -14.09
CA LYS A 7 -12.32 2.37 -12.91
C LYS A 7 -11.09 3.03 -12.31
N CYS A 8 -11.13 4.34 -12.12
CA CYS A 8 -10.09 5.09 -11.42
C CYS A 8 -10.62 5.51 -10.04
N VAL A 9 -9.74 5.51 -9.05
CA VAL A 9 -9.99 6.03 -7.71
C VAL A 9 -8.79 6.87 -7.31
N GLU A 10 -9.06 8.05 -6.78
CA GLU A 10 -8.07 8.94 -6.18
C GLU A 10 -8.63 9.40 -4.84
N GLU A 11 -7.87 9.17 -3.77
CA GLU A 11 -8.23 9.56 -2.41
C GLU A 11 -6.98 10.03 -1.68
N SER A 12 -7.15 10.98 -0.76
CA SER A 12 -6.06 11.52 0.05
C SER A 12 -6.44 11.65 1.51
N ILE A 13 -5.42 11.66 2.36
CA ILE A 13 -5.49 11.92 3.79
C ILE A 13 -4.30 12.78 4.21
N GLU A 14 -4.47 13.55 5.28
CA GLU A 14 -3.35 14.15 6.02
C GLU A 14 -3.10 13.35 7.29
N VAL A 15 -1.84 13.09 7.60
CA VAL A 15 -1.40 12.43 8.83
C VAL A 15 -0.47 13.33 9.64
N ALA A 16 -0.60 13.31 10.96
CA ALA A 16 0.17 14.08 11.93
C ALA A 16 1.47 13.36 12.32
N VAL A 17 2.24 12.94 11.32
CA VAL A 17 3.58 12.40 11.47
C VAL A 17 4.50 12.95 10.37
N PRO A 18 5.82 13.02 10.60
CA PRO A 18 6.80 13.37 9.56
C PRO A 18 6.68 12.45 8.33
N VAL A 19 7.04 12.97 7.15
CA VAL A 19 6.94 12.23 5.87
C VAL A 19 7.71 10.91 5.90
N ARG A 20 8.88 10.96 6.56
CA ARG A 20 9.73 9.80 6.80
C ARG A 20 9.00 8.69 7.55
N THR A 21 8.17 9.05 8.52
CA THR A 21 7.39 8.11 9.33
C THR A 21 6.24 7.49 8.55
N ALA A 22 5.49 8.33 7.83
CA ALA A 22 4.45 7.87 6.92
C ALA A 22 4.99 6.86 5.89
N TYR A 23 6.10 7.19 5.24
CA TYR A 23 6.71 6.37 4.22
C TYR A 23 7.23 5.02 4.76
N ASN A 24 7.97 5.02 5.88
CA ASN A 24 8.49 3.78 6.46
C ASN A 24 7.36 2.84 6.84
N GLN A 25 6.32 3.37 7.48
CA GLN A 25 5.19 2.55 7.90
C GLN A 25 4.41 2.02 6.70
N TRP A 26 4.25 2.81 5.63
CA TRP A 26 3.61 2.33 4.41
C TRP A 26 4.38 1.19 3.75
N THR A 27 5.71 1.24 3.76
CA THR A 27 6.53 0.17 3.18
C THR A 27 6.59 -1.11 4.04
N GLN A 28 6.07 -1.09 5.27
CA GLN A 28 5.83 -2.29 6.08
C GLN A 28 4.55 -3.03 5.65
N LEU A 29 4.49 -3.47 4.40
CA LEU A 29 3.27 -4.04 3.78
C LEU A 29 2.66 -5.21 4.57
N LYS A 30 3.49 -6.03 5.23
CA LYS A 30 3.06 -7.14 6.10
C LYS A 30 2.19 -6.73 7.29
N THR A 31 2.21 -5.45 7.66
CA THR A 31 1.44 -4.91 8.79
C THR A 31 0.04 -4.47 8.39
N PHE A 32 -0.25 -4.34 7.09
CA PHE A 32 -1.53 -3.83 6.60
C PHE A 32 -2.74 -4.60 7.13
N PRO A 33 -2.73 -5.94 7.24
CA PRO A 33 -3.85 -6.68 7.83
C PRO A 33 -4.22 -6.28 9.27
N ARG A 34 -3.31 -5.63 10.00
CA ARG A 34 -3.54 -5.21 11.40
C ARG A 34 -4.47 -4.01 11.52
N PHE A 35 -4.54 -3.18 10.47
CA PHE A 35 -5.32 -1.94 10.51
C PHE A 35 -6.24 -1.78 9.30
N MET A 36 -5.88 -2.29 8.12
CA MET A 36 -6.76 -2.30 6.95
C MET A 36 -7.77 -3.44 7.02
N SER A 37 -9.05 -3.10 7.06
CA SER A 37 -10.13 -4.09 7.11
C SER A 37 -10.23 -4.91 5.82
N ALA A 38 -9.87 -4.34 4.68
CA ALA A 38 -9.97 -4.99 3.38
C ALA A 38 -8.80 -5.96 3.13
N VAL A 39 -7.66 -5.77 3.80
CA VAL A 39 -6.45 -6.58 3.63
C VAL A 39 -6.47 -7.71 4.66
N LYS A 40 -6.36 -8.95 4.22
CA LYS A 40 -6.42 -10.14 5.09
C LYS A 40 -5.07 -10.77 5.30
N GLN A 41 -4.22 -10.74 4.28
CA GLN A 41 -2.87 -11.26 4.35
C GLN A 41 -2.00 -10.56 3.32
N VAL A 42 -0.75 -10.31 3.70
CA VAL A 42 0.30 -9.85 2.79
C VAL A 42 1.53 -10.68 3.02
N GLU A 43 2.04 -11.27 1.95
CA GLU A 43 3.30 -12.01 1.94
C GLU A 43 4.28 -11.33 0.99
N GLN A 44 5.51 -11.12 1.44
CA GLN A 44 6.57 -10.59 0.59
C GLN A 44 7.41 -11.75 0.06
N LEU A 45 7.27 -12.04 -1.22
CA LEU A 45 7.92 -13.17 -1.89
C LEU A 45 9.33 -12.79 -2.36
N ARG A 46 9.51 -11.53 -2.78
CA ARG A 46 10.78 -10.89 -3.16
C ARG A 46 10.72 -9.41 -2.78
N PRO A 47 11.84 -8.66 -2.79
CA PRO A 47 11.83 -7.23 -2.41
C PRO A 47 10.74 -6.41 -3.13
N ASN A 48 10.51 -6.68 -4.42
CA ASN A 48 9.54 -5.98 -5.26
C ASN A 48 8.26 -6.81 -5.54
N LEU A 49 8.10 -8.02 -4.99
CA LEU A 49 7.00 -8.91 -5.33
C LEU A 49 6.25 -9.35 -4.08
N THR A 50 4.95 -9.09 -4.07
CA THR A 50 4.07 -9.36 -2.94
C THR A 50 2.86 -10.17 -3.37
N ARG A 51 2.36 -11.01 -2.48
CA ARG A 51 1.09 -11.72 -2.60
C ARG A 51 0.12 -11.15 -1.59
N TRP A 52 -1.08 -10.85 -2.05
CA TRP A 52 -2.13 -10.19 -1.29
C TRP A 52 -3.37 -11.07 -1.26
N VAL A 53 -3.98 -11.17 -0.09
CA VAL A 53 -5.36 -11.64 0.06
C VAL A 53 -6.18 -10.46 0.55
N VAL A 54 -7.15 -10.03 -0.26
CA VAL A 54 -8.07 -8.94 0.07
C VAL A 54 -9.51 -9.43 0.07
N GLY A 55 -10.39 -8.73 0.78
CA GLY A 55 -11.81 -9.01 0.71
C GLY A 55 -12.63 -8.43 1.86
N ALA A 56 -13.94 -8.50 1.71
CA ALA A 56 -14.92 -8.07 2.70
C ALA A 56 -15.99 -9.16 2.87
N GLY A 57 -16.40 -9.42 4.12
CA GLY A 57 -17.34 -10.50 4.44
C GLY A 57 -16.87 -11.85 3.88
N PRO A 58 -17.73 -12.63 3.18
CA PRO A 58 -17.39 -13.94 2.62
C PRO A 58 -16.54 -13.85 1.34
N VAL A 59 -16.40 -12.67 0.74
CA VAL A 59 -15.66 -12.50 -0.51
C VAL A 59 -14.17 -12.39 -0.23
N ARG A 60 -13.37 -13.13 -0.98
CA ARG A 60 -11.90 -13.07 -0.99
C ARG A 60 -11.38 -13.04 -2.41
N HIS A 61 -10.29 -12.32 -2.60
CA HIS A 61 -9.54 -12.26 -3.85
C HIS A 61 -8.05 -12.30 -3.51
N GLU A 62 -7.35 -13.26 -4.10
CA GLU A 62 -5.90 -13.38 -4.01
C GLU A 62 -5.28 -12.88 -5.32
N PHE A 63 -4.21 -12.09 -5.20
CA PHE A 63 -3.43 -11.62 -6.34
C PHE A 63 -1.99 -11.36 -5.96
N MET A 64 -1.12 -11.28 -6.98
CA MET A 64 0.25 -10.83 -6.81
C MET A 64 0.40 -9.39 -7.30
N ALA A 65 1.23 -8.59 -6.65
CA ALA A 65 1.56 -7.24 -7.04
C ALA A 65 3.07 -7.05 -7.09
N GLU A 66 3.52 -6.43 -8.18
CA GLU A 66 4.90 -6.05 -8.39
C GLU A 66 5.04 -4.54 -8.13
N ILE A 67 5.95 -4.17 -7.22
CA ILE A 67 6.37 -2.78 -7.00
C ILE A 67 7.28 -2.40 -8.16
N VAL A 68 6.85 -1.45 -8.98
CA VAL A 68 7.54 -1.03 -10.20
C VAL A 68 8.42 0.19 -9.99
N GLU A 69 8.04 1.06 -9.04
CA GLU A 69 8.79 2.24 -8.66
C GLU A 69 8.69 2.43 -7.15
N GLN A 70 9.80 2.76 -6.52
CA GLN A 70 9.83 3.14 -5.12
C GLN A 70 10.91 4.18 -4.87
N ARG A 71 10.49 5.35 -4.40
CA ARG A 71 11.35 6.48 -4.06
C ARG A 71 11.11 6.86 -2.59
N PRO A 72 12.12 6.76 -1.72
CA PRO A 72 12.02 7.15 -0.32
C PRO A 72 11.32 8.49 -0.12
N ASP A 73 10.40 8.51 0.85
CA ASP A 73 9.65 9.68 1.29
C ASP A 73 8.79 10.37 0.21
N ALA A 74 8.64 9.75 -0.98
CA ALA A 74 7.98 10.39 -2.13
C ALA A 74 6.94 9.51 -2.82
N LEU A 75 7.24 8.24 -3.13
CA LEU A 75 6.40 7.44 -4.02
C LEU A 75 6.58 5.92 -3.82
N VAL A 76 5.49 5.18 -3.83
CA VAL A 76 5.47 3.73 -4.11
C VAL A 76 4.44 3.46 -5.20
N ALA A 77 4.85 2.86 -6.32
CA ALA A 77 3.95 2.47 -7.40
C ALA A 77 4.03 0.98 -7.69
N TRP A 78 2.89 0.38 -8.03
CA TRP A 78 2.77 -1.06 -8.27
C TRP A 78 1.85 -1.39 -9.43
N ARG A 79 1.98 -2.63 -9.91
CA ARG A 79 1.09 -3.25 -10.89
C ARG A 79 0.68 -4.63 -10.38
N GLY A 80 -0.63 -4.90 -10.42
CA GLY A 80 -1.20 -6.22 -10.19
C GLY A 80 -0.90 -7.17 -11.34
N LEU A 81 -0.63 -8.43 -11.00
CA LEU A 81 -0.32 -9.50 -11.94
C LEU A 81 -1.50 -10.48 -12.15
N ASP A 82 -2.69 -10.14 -11.68
CA ASP A 82 -3.90 -10.95 -11.91
C ASP A 82 -4.36 -10.84 -13.37
N ARG A 83 -4.79 -11.98 -13.93
CA ARG A 83 -5.27 -12.08 -15.32
C ARG A 83 -6.72 -11.64 -15.48
N ARG A 84 -7.51 -11.65 -14.39
CA ARG A 84 -8.96 -11.34 -14.44
C ARG A 84 -9.22 -9.86 -14.16
N ILE A 85 -8.42 -9.26 -13.27
CA ILE A 85 -8.50 -7.86 -12.86
C ILE A 85 -7.10 -7.26 -12.92
N GLY A 86 -6.81 -6.57 -14.02
CA GLY A 86 -5.63 -5.72 -14.10
C GLY A 86 -5.79 -4.53 -13.16
N HIS A 87 -4.75 -4.19 -12.41
CA HIS A 87 -4.75 -2.93 -11.68
C HIS A 87 -3.35 -2.34 -11.58
N ARG A 88 -3.30 -1.02 -11.44
CA ARG A 88 -2.10 -0.25 -11.15
C ARG A 88 -2.44 0.72 -10.05
N GLY A 89 -1.48 0.99 -9.19
CA GLY A 89 -1.66 1.98 -8.15
C GLY A 89 -0.37 2.69 -7.84
N GLU A 90 -0.52 3.86 -7.25
CA GLU A 90 0.56 4.62 -6.66
C GLU A 90 0.10 5.25 -5.36
N VAL A 91 1.01 5.34 -4.41
CA VAL A 91 0.87 6.21 -3.24
C VAL A 91 2.00 7.23 -3.29
N SER A 92 1.64 8.52 -3.19
CA SER A 92 2.60 9.60 -3.08
C SER A 92 2.55 10.22 -1.70
N PHE A 93 3.71 10.65 -1.21
CA PHE A 93 3.88 11.30 0.08
C PHE A 93 4.39 12.72 -0.16
N ARG A 94 3.81 13.69 0.54
CA ARG A 94 4.21 15.09 0.47
C ARG A 94 4.27 15.67 1.86
N GLU A 95 5.43 16.23 2.23
CA GLU A 95 5.56 16.99 3.47
C GLU A 95 4.71 18.26 3.39
N LEU A 96 3.85 18.46 4.38
CA LEU A 96 3.07 19.68 4.57
C LEU A 96 3.69 20.58 5.66
N ALA A 97 4.27 19.95 6.68
CA ALA A 97 5.02 20.56 7.78
C ALA A 97 5.97 19.49 8.39
N PRO A 98 6.92 19.85 9.27
CA PRO A 98 7.88 18.89 9.84
C PRO A 98 7.24 17.66 10.51
N ASP A 99 6.02 17.80 11.04
CA ASP A 99 5.23 16.77 11.72
C ASP A 99 3.91 16.43 10.99
N ARG A 100 3.77 16.85 9.72
CA ARG A 100 2.52 16.64 8.96
C ARG A 100 2.79 16.23 7.51
N THR A 101 2.11 15.18 7.07
CA THR A 101 2.27 14.59 5.74
C THR A 101 0.94 14.41 5.04
N GLU A 102 0.89 14.75 3.75
CA GLU A 102 -0.20 14.34 2.86
C GLU A 102 0.15 13.01 2.20
N ILE A 103 -0.80 12.08 2.20
CA ILE A 103 -0.73 10.82 1.47
C ILE A 103 -1.83 10.82 0.42
N VAL A 104 -1.46 10.60 -0.84
CA VAL A 104 -2.40 10.50 -1.95
C VAL A 104 -2.28 9.12 -2.58
N LEU A 105 -3.39 8.40 -2.64
CA LEU A 105 -3.51 7.08 -3.24
C LEU A 105 -4.29 7.19 -4.55
N ARG A 106 -3.67 6.76 -5.65
CA ARG A 106 -4.33 6.63 -6.95
C ARG A 106 -4.33 5.18 -7.39
N MET A 107 -5.46 4.69 -7.86
CA MET A 107 -5.59 3.34 -8.39
C MET A 107 -6.43 3.32 -9.65
N ARG A 108 -5.96 2.55 -10.64
CA ARG A 108 -6.68 2.25 -11.88
C ARG A 108 -6.90 0.75 -11.96
N PHE A 109 -8.16 0.37 -12.16
CA PHE A 109 -8.59 -1.02 -12.33
C PHE A 109 -9.13 -1.22 -13.74
N GLU A 110 -8.75 -2.35 -14.34
CA GLU A 110 -9.17 -2.80 -15.65
C GLU A 110 -9.72 -4.22 -15.49
N SER A 111 -11.02 -4.37 -15.72
CA SER A 111 -11.70 -5.65 -15.51
C SER A 111 -12.28 -6.18 -16.80
N HIS A 112 -12.16 -7.50 -16.98
CA HIS A 112 -12.75 -8.23 -18.10
C HIS A 112 -13.88 -9.14 -17.61
N GLY A 113 -14.92 -9.28 -18.45
CA GLY A 113 -16.10 -10.09 -18.12
C GLY A 113 -16.99 -9.50 -17.03
N THR A 114 -17.97 -10.28 -16.55
CA THR A 114 -18.98 -9.86 -15.56
C THR A 114 -18.48 -10.06 -14.12
N LYS A 115 -17.81 -11.17 -13.84
CA LYS A 115 -17.24 -11.49 -12.51
C LYS A 115 -16.17 -10.49 -12.06
N GLY A 116 -15.24 -10.12 -12.96
CA GLY A 116 -14.21 -9.11 -12.68
C GLY A 116 -14.81 -7.76 -12.32
N ARG A 117 -15.84 -7.33 -13.07
CA ARG A 117 -16.58 -6.08 -12.81
C ARG A 117 -17.20 -6.02 -11.42
N LEU A 118 -17.79 -7.12 -10.94
CA LEU A 118 -18.43 -7.16 -9.63
C LEU A 118 -17.41 -6.97 -8.49
N LEU A 119 -16.27 -7.67 -8.59
CA LEU A 119 -15.16 -7.55 -7.64
C LEU A 119 -14.57 -6.13 -7.62
N THR A 120 -14.31 -5.55 -8.79
CA THR A 120 -13.84 -4.16 -8.90
C THR A 120 -14.84 -3.16 -8.33
N ARG A 121 -16.15 -3.36 -8.53
CA ARG A 121 -17.16 -2.45 -7.96
C ARG A 121 -17.21 -2.51 -6.44
N ALA A 122 -17.11 -3.72 -5.86
CA ALA A 122 -17.14 -3.92 -4.42
C ALA A 122 -15.89 -3.38 -3.71
N GLY A 123 -14.69 -3.65 -4.24
CA GLY A 123 -13.42 -3.31 -3.59
C GLY A 123 -12.88 -1.92 -3.92
N ALA A 124 -13.16 -1.37 -5.11
CA ALA A 124 -12.57 -0.11 -5.58
C ALA A 124 -13.55 1.07 -5.51
N SER A 125 -14.45 1.13 -4.52
CA SER A 125 -15.28 2.33 -4.35
C SER A 125 -14.45 3.45 -3.68
N PRO A 126 -14.58 4.72 -4.10
CA PRO A 126 -13.86 5.83 -3.47
C PRO A 126 -14.04 5.88 -1.94
N ARG A 127 -15.28 5.66 -1.46
CA ARG A 127 -15.60 5.55 -0.02
C ARG A 127 -14.84 4.42 0.68
N ALA A 128 -14.76 3.23 0.08
CA ALA A 128 -14.02 2.12 0.68
C ALA A 128 -12.52 2.40 0.74
N VAL A 129 -11.95 2.98 -0.33
CA VAL A 129 -10.53 3.36 -0.36
C VAL A 129 -10.23 4.43 0.69
N ARG A 130 -11.07 5.46 0.79
CA ARG A 130 -10.97 6.48 1.84
C ARG A 130 -11.06 5.89 3.25
N ALA A 131 -11.93 4.91 3.47
CA ALA A 131 -12.04 4.24 4.77
C ALA A 131 -10.75 3.48 5.13
N GLU A 132 -10.12 2.78 4.18
CA GLU A 132 -8.85 2.08 4.43
C GLU A 132 -7.68 3.05 4.66
N LEU A 133 -7.65 4.20 3.97
CA LEU A 133 -6.71 5.29 4.29
C LEU A 133 -6.97 5.87 5.68
N GLY A 134 -8.24 6.06 6.07
CA GLY A 134 -8.61 6.50 7.42
C GLY A 134 -8.08 5.57 8.50
N ARG A 135 -8.14 4.24 8.29
CA ARG A 135 -7.55 3.28 9.22
C ARG A 135 -6.02 3.35 9.27
N PHE A 136 -5.36 3.62 8.15
CA PHE A 136 -3.91 3.88 8.14
C PHE A 136 -3.58 5.12 8.98
N LYS A 137 -4.35 6.20 8.81
CA LYS A 137 -4.21 7.42 9.62
C LYS A 137 -4.37 7.13 11.11
N GLU A 138 -5.47 6.49 11.51
CA GLU A 138 -5.72 6.11 12.91
C GLU A 138 -4.58 5.26 13.48
N PHE A 139 -4.09 4.30 12.70
CA PHE A 139 -3.01 3.41 13.10
C PHE A 139 -1.68 4.15 13.30
N ILE A 140 -1.28 4.99 12.34
CA ILE A 140 0.03 5.67 12.39
C ILE A 140 0.05 6.84 13.38
N GLU A 141 -1.09 7.49 13.60
CA GLU A 141 -1.21 8.56 14.60
C GLU A 141 -1.40 8.00 16.02
N GLY A 142 -2.01 6.82 16.15
CA GLY A 142 -2.16 6.12 17.41
C GLY A 142 -0.89 5.38 17.86
N LEU A 143 -0.07 4.90 16.91
CA LEU A 143 1.24 4.34 17.19
C LEU A 143 2.27 5.45 17.24
N GLY A 144 2.59 5.92 18.44
CA GLY A 144 3.65 6.91 18.65
C GLY A 144 5.05 6.49 18.15
N GLN A 145 5.27 5.28 17.58
CA GLN A 145 6.52 4.84 16.93
C GLN A 145 6.35 3.73 15.85
N GLU A 146 7.19 3.80 14.81
CA GLU A 146 7.27 2.90 13.65
C GLU A 146 7.69 1.45 13.98
N CYS A 147 7.16 0.47 13.23
CA CYS A 147 7.58 -0.94 13.34
C CYS A 147 8.57 -1.33 12.22
N GLY A 148 9.80 -0.81 12.28
CA GLY A 148 10.89 -1.15 11.35
C GLY A 148 10.85 -0.41 10.00
N ALA A 149 12.00 -0.37 9.30
CA ALA A 149 12.19 0.47 8.11
C ALA A 149 12.89 -0.28 6.97
N TRP A 150 12.22 -0.40 5.81
CA TRP A 150 12.87 -0.77 4.54
C TRP A 150 13.08 0.50 3.69
N ARG A 151 14.29 0.70 3.15
CA ARG A 151 14.69 1.98 2.51
C ARG A 151 15.37 1.85 1.14
N GLY A 152 15.27 0.69 0.50
CA GLY A 152 15.82 0.53 -0.85
C GLY A 152 15.03 1.36 -1.88
N THR A 153 15.71 1.79 -2.94
CA THR A 153 15.08 2.40 -4.12
C THR A 153 14.72 1.29 -5.11
N ILE A 154 13.54 1.34 -5.73
CA ILE A 154 13.19 0.46 -6.85
C ILE A 154 12.93 1.33 -8.06
N HIS A 155 13.60 1.02 -9.17
CA HIS A 155 13.33 1.65 -10.45
C HIS A 155 13.13 0.57 -11.51
N ASN A 156 12.05 0.67 -12.29
CA ASN A 156 11.66 -0.34 -13.30
C ASN A 156 11.63 -1.77 -12.72
N GLY A 157 11.18 -1.93 -11.48
CA GLY A 157 11.11 -3.21 -10.78
C GLY A 157 12.45 -3.77 -10.30
N GLN A 158 13.58 -3.08 -10.50
CA GLN A 158 14.88 -3.51 -9.99
C GLN A 158 15.26 -2.75 -8.71
N VAL A 159 15.74 -3.50 -7.71
CA VAL A 159 16.24 -2.92 -6.45
C VAL A 159 17.59 -2.27 -6.72
N GLN A 160 17.69 -0.99 -6.43
CA GLN A 160 18.96 -0.27 -6.37
C GLN A 160 19.43 -0.21 -4.90
N PRO A 161 20.70 -0.52 -4.61
CA PRO A 161 21.25 -0.32 -3.28
C PRO A 161 21.23 1.18 -2.90
N SER A 162 20.77 1.52 -1.70
CA SER A 162 20.94 2.84 -1.09
C SER A 162 21.71 2.71 0.24
N GLU A 163 22.45 3.77 0.58
CA GLU A 163 23.42 4.00 1.67
C GLU A 163 23.18 3.32 3.05
N PRO A 164 24.21 3.25 3.92
CA PRO A 164 24.15 2.52 5.19
C PRO A 164 23.01 3.00 6.08
N SER A 165 22.37 2.05 6.76
CA SER A 165 21.28 2.31 7.70
C SER A 165 21.67 3.37 8.74
N PRO A 166 20.78 4.33 9.06
CA PRO A 166 20.98 5.20 10.23
C PRO A 166 21.04 4.34 11.51
N PRO A 167 21.71 4.82 12.57
CA PRO A 167 21.88 4.06 13.80
C PRO A 167 20.53 3.63 14.38
N ARG A 168 20.48 2.35 14.79
CA ARG A 168 19.28 1.71 15.37
C ARG A 168 18.74 2.57 16.52
N SER A 169 17.46 2.95 16.42
CA SER A 169 16.70 3.48 17.56
C SER A 169 16.71 2.46 18.70
N ARG A 170 17.07 2.92 19.91
CA ARG A 170 17.13 2.11 21.14
C ARG A 170 15.72 1.97 21.74
N VAL A 171 14.86 1.15 21.15
CA VAL A 171 13.59 0.76 21.78
C VAL A 171 13.49 -0.76 21.85
N ALA A 172 13.04 -1.25 23.00
CA ALA A 172 13.06 -2.65 23.41
C ALA A 172 12.35 -3.56 22.40
N GLY A 173 13.07 -4.60 21.94
CA GLY A 173 12.54 -5.61 21.05
C GLY A 173 11.51 -6.49 21.75
N TRP A 174 10.30 -6.58 21.17
CA TRP A 174 9.31 -7.59 21.52
C TRP A 174 9.52 -8.83 20.63
N PRO A 175 9.33 -10.07 21.12
CA PRO A 175 9.64 -11.27 20.36
C PRO A 175 8.58 -11.53 19.29
N VAL A 176 9.04 -11.87 18.09
CA VAL A 176 8.20 -12.53 17.08
C VAL A 176 8.26 -14.04 17.35
N GLY A 177 7.09 -14.64 17.57
CA GLY A 177 6.90 -16.09 17.45
C GLY A 177 6.78 -16.50 16.00
#